data_AF-X1DRG0-F1
#
_entry.id   AF-X1DRG0-F1
#
_cell.length_a   1.000
_cell.length_b   1.000
_cell.length_c   1.000
_cell.angle_alpha   90.00
_cell.angle_beta   90.00
_cell.angle_gamma   90.00
#
_symmetry.space_group_name_H-M   'P 1'
#
loop_
_entity.id
_entity.type
_entity.pdbx_description
1 polymer ?
#
loop_
_entity_poly.entity_id
_entity_poly.type
_entity_poly.pdbx_seq_one_letter_code
_entity_poly.pdbx_strand_id
1 'polypeptide(L)'
;MALFSDVVQGVGNTTAATEVALPSLTLPARNGNWTITRIWVTACLQNFNVAEPLVGYVRVTSEDCQIAPFEIPMEPVPGFITVGGSVQREPHKWFCGVQIPGGGTLDFAAVADVTLGTASEIQV
;
A
#
# COMPACT_ATOMS: atom_id res chain seq x y z
N MET A 1 17.20 9.53 -16.47
CA MET A 1 16.13 8.62 -16.03
C MET A 1 15.39 9.32 -14.90
N ALA A 2 14.11 9.65 -15.07
CA ALA A 2 13.34 10.25 -13.98
C ALA A 2 13.03 9.18 -12.93
N LEU A 3 13.17 9.53 -11.66
CA LEU A 3 12.76 8.72 -10.51
C LEU A 3 11.74 9.54 -9.74
N PHE A 4 10.67 8.91 -9.30
CA PHE A 4 9.70 9.51 -8.40
C PHE A 4 9.30 8.49 -7.33
N SER A 5 8.84 8.99 -6.20
CA SER A 5 8.23 8.23 -5.13
C SER A 5 6.87 8.86 -4.90
N ASP A 6 5.85 8.04 -4.70
CA ASP A 6 4.51 8.47 -4.32
C ASP A 6 4.03 7.65 -3.13
N VAL A 7 2.97 8.11 -2.47
CA VAL A 7 2.37 7.43 -1.31
C VAL A 7 0.87 7.34 -1.53
N VAL A 8 0.34 6.12 -1.49
CA VAL A 8 -1.10 5.85 -1.44
C VAL A 8 -1.50 5.65 0.00
N GLN A 9 -2.49 6.42 0.47
CA GLN A 9 -2.98 6.34 1.84
C GLN A 9 -4.48 6.09 1.88
N GLY A 10 -4.92 5.21 2.77
CA GLY A 10 -6.34 4.94 3.00
C GLY A 10 -6.68 4.48 4.41
N VAL A 11 -7.98 4.41 4.69
CA VAL A 11 -8.51 3.96 5.97
C VAL A 11 -8.48 2.43 6.02
N GLY A 12 -7.92 1.87 7.09
CA GLY A 12 -7.81 0.43 7.29
C GLY A 12 -8.97 -0.21 8.08
N ASN A 13 -10.07 0.53 8.32
CA ASN A 13 -11.28 0.01 8.95
C ASN A 13 -11.91 -1.08 8.06
N THR A 14 -11.51 -2.32 8.32
CA THR A 14 -11.69 -3.46 7.43
C THR A 14 -12.38 -4.58 8.20
N THR A 15 -13.30 -5.25 7.55
CA THR A 15 -13.89 -6.50 8.05
C THR A 15 -12.95 -7.64 7.71
N ALA A 16 -12.82 -8.64 8.61
CA ALA A 16 -12.00 -9.82 8.36
C ALA A 16 -12.27 -10.44 6.99
N ALA A 17 -11.20 -10.80 6.27
CA ALA A 17 -11.21 -11.43 4.96
C ALA A 17 -12.02 -10.68 3.87
N THR A 18 -12.26 -9.38 4.06
CA THR A 18 -12.95 -8.53 3.08
C THR A 18 -11.97 -7.53 2.49
N GLU A 19 -11.98 -7.40 1.17
CA GLU A 19 -11.15 -6.41 0.47
C GLU A 19 -11.74 -5.01 0.62
N VAL A 20 -10.90 -4.06 1.01
CA VAL A 20 -11.23 -2.64 1.02
C VAL A 20 -10.34 -1.93 0.02
N ALA A 21 -10.96 -1.31 -0.98
CA ALA A 21 -10.23 -0.55 -1.99
C ALA A 21 -9.53 0.66 -1.35
N LEU A 22 -8.24 0.80 -1.67
CA LEU A 22 -7.44 1.99 -1.41
C LEU A 22 -7.42 2.85 -2.68
N PRO A 23 -7.03 4.15 -2.59
CA PRO A 23 -6.90 4.99 -3.78
C PRO A 23 -5.93 4.40 -4.81
N SER A 24 -6.30 4.44 -6.08
CA SER A 24 -5.41 4.02 -7.17
C SER A 24 -4.30 5.06 -7.41
N LEU A 25 -3.14 4.60 -7.89
CA LEU A 25 -2.04 5.45 -8.32
C LEU A 25 -1.97 5.50 -9.84
N THR A 26 -2.12 6.69 -10.42
CA THR A 26 -1.85 6.92 -11.85
C THR A 26 -0.40 7.35 -12.04
N LEU A 27 0.34 6.60 -12.85
CA LEU A 27 1.73 6.91 -13.14
C LEU A 27 1.84 8.17 -14.01
N PRO A 28 2.86 9.02 -13.81
CA PRO A 28 3.03 10.23 -14.61
C PRO A 28 3.06 9.91 -16.12
N ALA A 29 2.35 10.70 -16.91
CA ALA A 29 2.31 10.51 -18.37
C ALA A 29 3.71 10.71 -18.98
N ARG A 30 4.13 9.78 -19.84
CA ARG A 30 5.35 9.90 -20.65
C ARG A 30 5.29 8.94 -21.84
N ASN A 31 6.08 9.22 -22.86
CA ASN A 31 6.33 8.25 -23.93
C ASN A 31 7.23 7.12 -23.40
N GLY A 32 6.65 5.93 -23.24
CA GLY A 32 7.32 4.71 -22.79
C GLY A 32 6.88 4.24 -21.42
N ASN A 33 7.55 3.21 -20.90
CA ASN A 33 7.18 2.53 -19.67
C ASN A 33 7.91 3.13 -18.45
N TRP A 34 7.22 3.10 -17.31
CA TRP A 34 7.82 3.13 -15.98
C TRP A 34 8.21 1.74 -15.55
N THR A 35 9.24 1.64 -14.72
CA THR A 35 9.57 0.42 -13.99
C THR A 35 9.41 0.76 -12.52
N ILE A 36 8.43 0.12 -11.88
CA ILE A 36 8.36 0.14 -10.42
C ILE A 36 9.61 -0.59 -9.96
N THR A 37 10.36 -0.02 -9.02
CA THR A 37 11.59 -0.64 -8.52
C THR A 37 11.40 -1.22 -7.12
N ARG A 38 10.52 -0.60 -6.32
CA ARG A 38 10.28 -0.92 -4.92
C ARG A 38 8.85 -0.56 -4.56
N ILE A 39 8.19 -1.41 -3.78
CA ILE A 39 6.91 -1.14 -3.09
C ILE A 39 7.09 -1.59 -1.64
N TRP A 40 6.48 -0.91 -0.68
CA TRP A 40 6.41 -1.34 0.71
C TRP A 40 5.04 -1.00 1.26
N VAL A 41 4.63 -1.64 2.34
CA VAL A 41 3.32 -1.39 2.96
C VAL A 41 3.51 -1.21 4.45
N THR A 42 2.99 -0.12 4.97
CA THR A 42 2.97 0.16 6.41
C THR A 42 1.54 0.37 6.87
N ALA A 43 1.23 -0.12 8.05
CA ALA A 43 -0.08 0.10 8.66
C ALA A 43 0.08 0.51 10.12
N CYS A 44 -0.83 1.35 10.61
CA CYS A 44 -0.87 1.76 12.01
C CYS A 44 -2.29 1.76 12.57
N LEU A 45 -2.40 1.56 13.87
CA LEU A 45 -3.63 1.78 14.64
C LEU A 45 -3.60 3.21 15.18
N GLN A 46 -4.60 4.05 14.89
CA GLN A 46 -4.60 5.44 15.40
C GLN A 46 -4.85 5.50 16.91
N ASN A 47 -5.35 4.43 17.54
CA ASN A 47 -5.63 4.37 18.97
C ASN A 47 -4.97 3.14 19.64
N PHE A 48 -3.76 3.34 20.18
CA PHE A 48 -2.96 2.30 20.85
C PHE A 48 -3.55 1.75 22.16
N ASN A 49 -4.71 2.24 22.60
CA ASN A 49 -5.35 1.80 23.84
C ASN A 49 -6.13 0.48 23.69
N VAL A 50 -6.23 -0.08 22.48
CA VAL A 50 -6.90 -1.35 22.21
C VAL A 50 -5.88 -2.33 21.64
N ALA A 51 -5.82 -3.53 22.22
CA ALA A 51 -5.01 -4.62 21.69
C ALA A 51 -5.69 -5.19 20.43
N GLU A 52 -5.38 -4.63 19.26
CA GLU A 52 -5.88 -5.13 17.97
C GLU A 52 -4.74 -5.80 17.18
N PRO A 53 -4.97 -7.02 16.63
CA PRO A 53 -4.01 -7.67 15.75
C PRO A 53 -4.02 -6.97 14.39
N LEU A 54 -2.90 -6.35 14.01
CA LEU A 54 -2.71 -5.81 12.66
C LEU A 54 -2.05 -6.88 11.80
N VAL A 55 -2.87 -7.70 11.15
CA VAL A 55 -2.43 -8.82 10.30
C VAL A 55 -3.23 -8.79 8.99
N GLY A 56 -2.52 -8.87 7.87
CA GLY A 56 -3.10 -8.81 6.55
C GLY A 56 -2.07 -8.44 5.48
N TYR A 57 -2.56 -8.09 4.29
CA TYR A 57 -1.74 -7.71 3.16
C TYR A 57 -2.44 -6.65 2.30
N VAL A 58 -1.66 -5.90 1.54
CA VAL A 58 -2.21 -5.12 0.42
C VAL A 58 -1.95 -5.89 -0.86
N ARG A 59 -3.02 -6.10 -1.62
CA ARG A 59 -2.96 -6.62 -2.98
C ARG A 59 -2.76 -5.45 -3.94
N VAL A 60 -1.77 -5.59 -4.80
CA VAL A 60 -1.48 -4.68 -5.92
C VAL A 60 -1.90 -5.35 -7.22
N THR A 61 -2.72 -4.67 -8.00
CA THR A 61 -3.16 -5.09 -9.34
C THR A 61 -3.02 -3.94 -10.33
N SER A 62 -3.05 -4.27 -11.62
CA SER A 62 -3.11 -3.29 -12.69
C SER A 62 -3.80 -3.96 -13.88
N GLU A 63 -4.67 -3.24 -14.57
CA GLU A 63 -5.22 -3.68 -15.86
C GLU A 63 -4.33 -3.25 -17.03
N ASP A 64 -3.51 -2.21 -16.84
CA ASP A 64 -2.60 -1.66 -17.86
C ASP A 64 -1.31 -2.48 -18.01
N CYS A 65 -1.00 -3.34 -17.04
CA CYS A 65 0.05 -4.34 -17.15
C CYS A 65 -0.46 -5.68 -16.61
N GLN A 66 -0.07 -6.79 -17.25
CA GLN A 66 -0.41 -8.13 -16.75
C GLN A 66 0.46 -8.50 -15.54
N ILE A 67 0.36 -7.72 -14.46
CA ILE A 67 0.92 -8.07 -13.17
C ILE A 67 0.03 -9.15 -12.55
N ALA A 68 0.61 -10.30 -12.24
CA ALA A 68 -0.08 -11.24 -11.36
C ALA A 68 -0.33 -10.53 -10.01
N PRO A 69 -1.50 -10.69 -9.37
CA PRO A 69 -1.80 -10.05 -8.11
C PRO A 69 -0.64 -10.20 -7.13
N PHE A 70 -0.06 -9.08 -6.72
CA PHE A 70 1.10 -9.05 -5.84
C PHE A 70 0.64 -8.70 -4.44
N GLU A 71 0.81 -9.62 -3.50
CA GLU A 71 0.36 -9.46 -2.12
C GLU A 71 1.54 -9.11 -1.23
N ILE A 72 1.46 -7.92 -0.63
CA ILE A 72 2.52 -7.37 0.22
C ILE A 72 2.02 -7.37 1.66
N PRO A 73 2.66 -8.10 2.59
CA PRO A 73 2.27 -8.11 4.00
C PRO A 73 2.29 -6.70 4.59
N MET A 74 1.28 -6.38 5.40
CA MET A 74 1.23 -5.11 6.14
C MET A 74 2.25 -5.14 7.28
N GLU A 75 3.10 -4.12 7.36
CA GLU A 75 4.03 -3.99 8.47
C GLU A 75 3.50 -3.01 9.53
N PRO A 76 3.30 -3.47 10.78
CA PRO A 76 2.82 -2.60 11.84
C PRO A 76 3.91 -1.60 12.25
N VAL A 77 3.54 -0.33 12.25
CA VAL A 77 4.38 0.76 12.76
C VAL A 77 3.74 1.34 14.02
N PRO A 78 4.49 1.51 15.13
CA PRO A 78 3.99 2.21 16.31
C PRO A 78 3.84 3.70 16.01
N GLY A 79 2.82 4.34 16.58
CA GLY A 79 2.48 5.75 16.34
C GLY A 79 1.54 6.01 15.16
N PHE A 80 1.36 7.30 14.85
CA PHE A 80 0.61 7.76 13.68
C PHE A 80 1.51 7.74 12.45
N ILE A 81 0.97 7.27 11.33
CA ILE A 81 1.57 7.54 10.04
C ILE A 81 1.11 8.95 9.63
N THR A 82 2.02 9.90 9.55
CA THR A 82 1.71 11.25 9.05
C THR A 82 2.11 11.34 7.57
N VAL A 83 1.34 12.06 6.75
CA VAL A 83 1.72 12.36 5.36
C VAL A 83 3.07 13.09 5.36
N GLY A 84 4.10 12.47 4.75
CA GLY A 84 5.47 13.00 4.78
C GLY A 84 6.23 12.78 6.11
N GLY A 85 5.63 12.07 7.05
CA GLY A 85 6.27 11.59 8.26
C GLY A 85 7.31 10.52 7.90
N SER A 86 8.54 10.73 8.35
CA SER A 86 9.57 9.70 8.26
C SER A 86 9.10 8.43 8.95
N VAL A 87 9.14 7.31 8.22
CA VAL A 87 8.90 5.97 8.76
C VAL A 87 9.77 5.78 10.01
N GLN A 88 9.14 5.51 11.16
CA GLN A 88 9.86 5.34 12.43
C GLN A 88 10.77 4.08 12.42
N ARG A 89 10.54 3.20 11.44
CA ARG A 89 11.36 2.02 11.11
C ARG A 89 11.37 1.85 9.59
N GLU A 90 12.52 1.56 9.00
CA GLU A 90 12.59 1.25 7.56
C GLU A 90 11.72 0.03 7.24
N PRO A 91 10.72 0.15 6.36
CA PRO A 91 9.85 -0.96 6.01
C PRO A 91 10.57 -1.92 5.06
N HIS A 92 10.17 -3.19 5.04
CA HIS A 92 10.72 -4.12 4.05
C HIS A 92 10.26 -3.72 2.64
N LYS A 93 11.24 -3.44 1.78
CA LYS A 93 11.03 -3.01 0.41
C LYS A 93 11.00 -4.23 -0.50
N TRP A 94 9.86 -4.46 -1.13
CA TRP A 94 9.66 -5.53 -2.09
C TRP A 94 10.05 -5.05 -3.48
N PHE A 95 10.91 -5.82 -4.13
CA PHE A 95 11.32 -5.53 -5.50
C PHE A 95 10.22 -5.97 -6.46
N CYS A 96 9.55 -4.99 -7.06
CA CYS A 96 8.74 -5.20 -8.24
C CYS A 96 9.64 -4.89 -9.45
N GLY A 97 9.60 -5.71 -10.49
CA GLY A 97 10.36 -5.49 -11.74
C GLY A 97 9.45 -5.20 -12.93
N VAL A 98 8.18 -4.90 -12.66
CA VAL A 98 7.13 -4.82 -13.67
C VAL A 98 7.20 -3.48 -14.39
N GLN A 99 7.03 -3.54 -15.71
CA GLN A 99 6.93 -2.37 -16.57
C GLN A 99 5.47 -1.98 -16.77
N ILE A 100 5.15 -0.71 -16.56
CA ILE A 100 3.81 -0.17 -16.73
C ILE A 100 3.87 1.02 -17.69
N PRO A 101 2.97 1.14 -18.67
CA PRO A 101 2.91 2.30 -19.55
C PRO A 101 2.80 3.62 -18.77
N GLY A 102 3.40 4.69 -19.28
CA GLY A 102 3.16 6.04 -18.76
C GLY A 102 1.68 6.40 -18.82
N GLY A 103 1.12 6.88 -17.70
CA GLY A 103 -0.33 7.11 -17.57
C GLY A 103 -1.14 5.89 -17.12
N GLY A 104 -0.51 4.71 -16.99
CA GLY A 104 -1.19 3.52 -16.48
C GLY A 104 -1.49 3.60 -14.97
N THR A 105 -2.42 2.77 -14.51
CA THR A 105 -2.90 2.75 -13.13
C THR A 105 -2.43 1.52 -12.35
N LEU A 106 -2.21 1.73 -11.06
CA LEU A 106 -2.05 0.68 -10.06
C LEU A 106 -3.22 0.77 -9.09
N ASP A 107 -3.89 -0.35 -8.89
CA ASP A 107 -4.98 -0.49 -7.95
C ASP A 107 -4.50 -1.24 -6.72
N PHE A 108 -5.00 -0.80 -5.57
CA PHE A 108 -4.57 -1.29 -4.26
C PHE A 108 -5.81 -1.70 -3.47
N ALA A 109 -5.76 -2.88 -2.87
CA ALA A 109 -6.81 -3.36 -1.98
C ALA A 109 -6.20 -3.88 -0.68
N ALA A 110 -6.66 -3.34 0.45
CA ALA A 110 -6.30 -3.82 1.77
C ALA A 110 -7.15 -5.03 2.13
N VAL A 111 -6.51 -6.09 2.60
CA VAL A 111 -7.16 -7.28 3.14
C VAL A 111 -6.63 -7.54 4.53
N ALA A 112 -7.50 -7.47 5.53
CA ALA A 112 -7.14 -7.80 6.91
C ALA A 112 -7.61 -9.21 7.25
N ASP A 113 -6.76 -10.00 7.90
CA ASP A 113 -7.09 -11.36 8.35
C ASP A 113 -8.04 -11.33 9.56
N VAL A 114 -8.08 -10.20 10.28
CA VAL A 114 -8.94 -9.96 11.42
C VAL A 114 -9.62 -8.60 11.25
N THR A 115 -10.85 -8.47 11.74
CA THR A 115 -11.58 -7.19 11.72
C THR A 115 -10.82 -6.13 12.51
N LEU A 116 -10.52 -5.00 11.87
CA LEU A 116 -9.90 -3.83 12.48
C LEU A 116 -11.00 -2.87 12.92
N GLY A 117 -11.28 -2.81 14.23
CA GLY A 117 -12.43 -2.11 14.79
C GLY A 117 -12.19 -0.63 15.09
N THR A 118 -10.92 -0.20 15.17
CA THR A 118 -10.55 1.21 15.34
C THR A 118 -10.16 1.87 14.02
N ALA A 119 -10.09 3.21 14.01
CA ALA A 119 -9.55 3.94 12.87
C ALA A 119 -8.07 3.55 12.70
N SER A 120 -7.80 2.70 11.72
CA SER A 120 -6.45 2.33 11.29
C SER A 120 -6.14 3.01 9.96
N GLU A 121 -4.85 3.12 9.66
CA GLU A 121 -4.36 3.74 8.44
C GLU A 121 -3.40 2.79 7.75
N ILE A 122 -3.49 2.74 6.42
CA ILE A 122 -2.62 1.93 5.56
C ILE A 122 -1.96 2.87 4.56
N GLN A 123 -0.65 2.74 4.41
CA GLN A 123 0.16 3.42 3.40
C GLN A 123 0.93 2.44 2.54
N VAL A 124 0.98 2.71 1.24
CA VAL A 124 1.73 1.98 0.21
C VAL A 124 2.64 2.92 -0.55
#